data_AF-X1SPL2-F1
#
_entry.id   AF-X1SPL2-F1
#
_cell.length_a   1.000
_cell.length_b   1.000
_cell.length_c   1.000
_cell.angle_alpha   90.00
_cell.angle_beta   90.00
_cell.angle_gamma   90.00
#
_symmetry.space_group_name_H-M   'P 1'
#
loop_
_entity.id
_entity.type
_entity.pdbx_description
1 polymer ?
#
loop_
_entity_poly.entity_id
_entity_poly.type
_entity_poly.pdbx_seq_one_letter_code
_entity_poly.pdbx_strand_id
1 'polypeptide(L)'
;MGNYALAHEYWDGDSWELLPALVDDTSEFTIAGLNKMTFTRPVDWATKVIQGKDLYWMRARVTNVVTYTTQPLGAQAWCEVYF
;
A
#
# COMPACT_ATOMS: atom_id res chain seq x y z
N MET A 1 -3.47 -21.19 -0.91
CA MET A 1 -3.10 -19.79 -0.67
C MET A 1 -2.57 -19.25 -1.97
N GLY A 2 -3.16 -18.19 -2.52
CA GLY A 2 -2.63 -17.57 -3.74
C GLY A 2 -1.27 -16.97 -3.44
N ASN A 3 -0.26 -17.29 -4.26
CA ASN A 3 1.07 -16.69 -4.15
C ASN A 3 1.10 -15.46 -5.06
N TYR A 4 0.96 -14.27 -4.47
CA TYR A 4 1.03 -12.98 -5.16
C TYR A 4 1.90 -12.04 -4.34
N ALA A 5 2.75 -11.26 -5.02
CA ALA A 5 3.62 -10.29 -4.36
C ALA A 5 3.04 -8.87 -4.49
N LEU A 6 3.10 -8.08 -3.42
CA LEU A 6 2.63 -6.69 -3.41
C LEU A 6 3.80 -5.70 -3.26
N ALA A 7 3.88 -4.73 -4.17
CA ALA A 7 4.65 -3.51 -3.97
C ALA A 7 3.74 -2.42 -3.40
N HIS A 8 4.14 -1.84 -2.28
CA HIS A 8 3.44 -0.70 -1.70
C HIS A 8 4.22 0.57 -2.05
N GLU A 9 3.53 1.48 -2.73
CA GLU A 9 4.14 2.63 -3.39
C GLU A 9 3.44 3.93 -2.95
N TYR A 10 4.18 5.04 -2.95
CA TYR A 10 3.67 6.41 -2.74
C TYR A 10 4.00 7.28 -3.96
N TRP A 11 3.36 8.44 -4.04
CA TRP A 11 3.63 9.42 -5.10
C TRP A 11 4.64 10.48 -4.62
N ASP A 12 5.78 10.60 -5.29
CA ASP A 12 6.85 11.56 -4.95
C ASP A 12 6.71 12.92 -5.67
N GLY A 13 5.76 13.04 -6.62
CA GLY A 13 5.60 14.22 -7.47
C GLY A 13 5.83 13.95 -8.96
N ASP A 14 6.55 12.89 -9.30
CA ASP A 14 6.94 12.52 -10.67
C ASP A 14 6.66 11.03 -10.98
N SER A 15 6.94 10.15 -10.02
CA SER A 15 6.83 8.69 -10.10
C SER A 15 6.15 8.06 -8.88
N TRP A 16 5.81 6.78 -9.03
CA TRP A 16 5.37 5.95 -7.91
C TRP A 16 6.57 5.18 -7.36
N GLU A 17 6.96 5.51 -6.13
CA GLU A 17 8.15 4.98 -5.47
C GLU A 17 7.80 4.07 -4.30
N LEU A 18 8.70 3.15 -3.92
CA LEU A 18 8.45 2.22 -2.81
C LEU A 18 8.36 2.93 -1.46
N LEU A 19 7.39 2.55 -0.63
CA LEU A 19 7.27 3.10 0.72
C LEU A 19 8.52 2.79 1.58
N PRO A 20 9.15 3.81 2.17
CA PRO A 20 10.35 3.62 2.96
C PRO A 20 10.02 3.02 4.33
N ALA A 21 10.91 2.13 4.79
CA ALA A 21 10.81 1.44 6.08
C ALA A 21 9.44 0.78 6.34
N LEU A 22 8.85 0.20 5.28
CA LEU A 22 7.57 -0.49 5.38
C LEU A 22 7.68 -1.77 6.23
N VAL A 23 6.82 -1.87 7.22
CA VAL A 23 6.51 -3.07 7.99
C VAL A 23 5.07 -3.46 7.68
N ASP A 24 4.88 -4.63 7.08
CA ASP A 24 3.57 -5.16 6.69
C ASP A 24 3.19 -6.35 7.59
N ASP A 25 2.35 -6.10 8.60
CA ASP A 25 1.81 -7.15 9.47
C ASP A 25 0.57 -7.85 8.84
N THR A 26 0.14 -7.44 7.63
CA THR A 26 -0.96 -8.08 6.91
C THR A 26 -0.52 -9.31 6.11
N SER A 27 0.81 -9.49 5.97
CA SER A 27 1.45 -10.48 5.08
C SER A 27 0.83 -10.44 3.69
N GLU A 28 0.96 -9.31 2.99
CA GLU A 28 0.40 -9.11 1.65
C GLU A 28 -1.13 -9.30 1.61
N PHE A 29 -1.84 -8.78 2.61
CA PHE A 29 -3.28 -8.94 2.77
C PHE A 29 -3.78 -10.39 2.79
N THR A 30 -2.94 -11.33 3.24
CA THR A 30 -3.33 -12.74 3.40
C THR A 30 -3.85 -13.06 4.81
N ILE A 31 -3.56 -12.21 5.80
CA ILE A 31 -4.01 -12.39 7.19
C ILE A 31 -5.36 -11.69 7.39
N ALA A 32 -6.33 -12.43 7.92
CA ALA A 32 -7.65 -11.91 8.27
C ALA A 32 -7.62 -11.09 9.57
N GLY A 33 -8.57 -10.16 9.72
CA GLY A 33 -8.70 -9.30 10.90
C GLY A 33 -8.01 -7.93 10.73
N LEU A 34 -7.99 -7.16 11.82
CA LEU A 34 -7.33 -5.85 11.87
C LEU A 34 -5.82 -6.07 12.01
N ASN A 35 -5.09 -5.77 10.93
CA ASN A 35 -3.64 -5.80 10.87
C ASN A 35 -3.13 -4.42 10.48
N LYS A 36 -1.85 -4.15 10.72
CA LYS A 36 -1.24 -2.83 10.49
C LYS A 36 -0.19 -2.88 9.40
N MET A 37 -0.08 -1.75 8.71
CA MET A 37 1.06 -1.44 7.86
C MET A 37 1.67 -0.14 8.37
N THR A 38 2.93 -0.18 8.75
CA THR A 38 3.65 0.97 9.30
C THR A 38 4.78 1.33 8.37
N PHE A 39 4.95 2.62 8.09
CA PHE A 39 6.00 3.14 7.21
C PHE A 39 6.45 4.50 7.73
N THR A 40 7.64 4.92 7.34
CA THR A 40 8.11 6.28 7.63
C THR A 40 7.55 7.24 6.59
N ARG A 41 7.05 8.40 7.02
CA ARG A 41 6.56 9.42 6.08
C ARG A 41 7.68 9.82 5.11
N PRO A 42 7.51 9.65 3.79
CA PRO A 42 8.47 10.12 2.80
C PRO A 42 8.65 11.65 2.87
N VAL A 43 9.87 12.13 2.64
CA VAL A 43 10.22 13.56 2.74
C VAL A 43 9.73 14.34 1.51
N ASP A 44 9.71 13.67 0.37
CA ASP A 44 9.31 14.12 -0.96
C ASP A 44 7.87 13.72 -1.31
N TRP A 45 7.06 13.33 -0.33
CA TRP A 45 5.67 12.98 -0.61
C TRP A 45 4.94 14.20 -1.19
N ALA A 46 4.38 14.04 -2.39
CA ALA A 46 3.63 15.09 -3.08
C ALA A 46 2.16 14.73 -3.25
N THR A 47 1.33 15.74 -3.47
CA THR A 47 -0.08 15.52 -3.82
C THR A 47 -0.22 15.17 -5.30
N LYS A 48 -1.27 14.41 -5.63
CA LYS A 48 -1.64 14.09 -7.01
C LYS A 48 -3.15 14.22 -7.17
N VAL A 49 -3.60 14.79 -8.29
CA VAL A 49 -5.01 14.74 -8.67
C VAL A 49 -5.33 13.35 -9.22
N ILE A 50 -6.08 12.56 -8.45
CA ILE A 50 -6.65 11.28 -8.90
C ILE A 50 -8.16 11.34 -8.66
N GLN A 51 -8.95 11.05 -9.70
CA GLN A 51 -10.42 11.12 -9.64
C GLN A 51 -10.96 12.45 -9.08
N GLY A 52 -10.30 13.57 -9.43
CA GLY A 52 -10.68 14.91 -8.99
C GLY A 52 -10.36 15.23 -7.53
N LYS A 53 -9.57 14.40 -6.85
CA LYS A 53 -9.10 14.63 -5.48
C LYS A 53 -7.60 14.89 -5.50
N ASP A 54 -7.19 16.06 -5.03
CA ASP A 54 -5.79 16.44 -4.84
C ASP A 54 -5.35 16.05 -3.42
N LEU A 55 -4.71 14.89 -3.29
CA LEU A 55 -4.38 14.28 -2.00
C LEU A 55 -3.01 13.61 -2.08
N TYR A 56 -2.48 13.23 -0.91
CA TYR A 56 -1.38 12.28 -0.80
C TYR A 56 -1.89 10.87 -1.03
N TRP A 57 -1.26 10.15 -1.94
CA TRP A 57 -1.68 8.81 -2.32
C TRP A 57 -0.65 7.76 -1.93
N MET A 58 -1.17 6.60 -1.50
CA MET A 58 -0.47 5.33 -1.42
C MET A 58 -1.24 4.33 -2.27
N ARG A 59 -0.55 3.34 -2.81
CA ARG A 59 -1.18 2.21 -3.50
C ARG A 59 -0.46 0.91 -3.20
N ALA A 60 -1.20 -0.19 -3.18
CA ALA A 60 -0.65 -1.53 -3.25
C ALA A 60 -0.82 -2.05 -4.68
N ARG A 61 0.29 -2.45 -5.32
CA ARG A 61 0.32 -2.96 -6.68
C ARG A 61 0.80 -4.40 -6.68
N VAL A 62 0.06 -5.26 -7.37
CA VAL A 62 0.48 -6.65 -7.58
C VAL A 62 1.66 -6.67 -8.55
N THR A 63 2.83 -7.14 -8.09
CA THR A 63 4.06 -7.21 -8.89
C THR A 63 4.30 -8.59 -9.48
N ASN A 64 3.77 -9.63 -8.85
CA ASN A 64 3.84 -11.00 -9.34
C ASN A 64 2.55 -11.74 -8.99
N VAL A 65 2.04 -12.55 -9.91
CA VAL A 65 0.93 -13.48 -9.67
C VAL A 65 1.36 -14.85 -10.14
N VAL A 66 1.44 -15.80 -9.21
CA VAL A 66 1.75 -17.20 -9.54
C VAL A 66 0.46 -17.99 -9.77
N THR A 67 -0.61 -17.69 -9.03
CA THR A 67 -1.93 -18.35 -9.18
C THR A 67 -3.09 -17.42 -8.82
N TYR A 68 -4.09 -17.33 -9.69
CA TYR A 68 -5.26 -16.42 -9.56
C TYR A 68 -6.42 -16.96 -8.70
N THR A 69 -6.22 -18.00 -7.89
CA THR A 69 -7.34 -18.67 -7.20
C THR A 69 -7.82 -17.98 -5.93
N THR A 70 -7.15 -16.91 -5.48
CA THR A 70 -7.49 -16.24 -4.21
C THR A 70 -7.21 -14.74 -4.32
N GLN A 71 -8.24 -13.92 -4.13
CA GLN A 71 -8.13 -12.47 -4.08
C GLN A 71 -7.59 -12.03 -2.70
N PRO A 72 -6.77 -10.96 -2.62
CA PRO A 72 -6.38 -10.36 -1.34
C PRO A 72 -7.60 -9.95 -0.51
N LEU A 73 -7.51 -10.13 0.82
CA LEU A 73 -8.62 -9.90 1.75
C LEU A 73 -8.78 -8.42 2.16
N GLY A 74 -7.81 -7.56 1.82
CA GLY A 74 -7.84 -6.14 2.15
C GLY A 74 -8.97 -5.41 1.43
N ALA A 75 -9.97 -4.94 2.20
CA ALA A 75 -11.14 -4.23 1.66
C ALA A 75 -11.27 -2.78 2.18
N GLN A 76 -10.69 -2.46 3.33
CA GLN A 76 -10.79 -1.17 4.01
C GLN A 76 -9.49 -0.85 4.74
N ALA A 77 -9.16 0.43 4.86
CA ALA A 77 -7.98 0.90 5.58
C ALA A 77 -8.28 2.21 6.32
N TRP A 78 -7.60 2.44 7.44
CA TRP A 78 -7.62 3.68 8.20
C TRP A 78 -6.19 4.19 8.34
N CYS A 79 -6.01 5.50 8.16
CA CYS A 79 -4.72 6.15 8.37
C CYS A 79 -4.64 6.64 9.82
N GLU A 80 -3.65 6.17 10.56
CA GLU A 80 -3.30 6.66 11.89
C GLU A 80 -2.03 7.52 11.78
N VAL A 81 -2.05 8.73 12.35
CA VAL A 81 -0.88 9.62 12.42
C VAL A 81 -0.39 9.65 13.87
N TYR A 82 0.82 9.18 14.10
CA TYR A 82 1.51 9.25 15.38
C TYR A 82 2.40 10.51 15.38
N PHE A 83 2.28 11.34 16.42
CA PHE A 83 3.04 12.59 16.62
C PHE A 83 4.27 12.37 17.51
#